data_AF-A0A0W0FP16-F1
#
_entry.id   AF-A0A0W0FP16-F1
#
_cell.length_a   1.000
_cell.length_b   1.000
_cell.length_c   1.000
_cell.angle_alpha   90.00
_cell.angle_beta   90.00
_cell.angle_gamma   90.00
#
_symmetry.space_group_name_H-M   'P 1'
#
loop_
_entity.id
_entity.type
_entity.pdbx_description
1 polymer ?
#
loop_
_entity_poly.entity_id
_entity_poly.type
_entity_poly.pdbx_seq_one_letter_code
_entity_poly.pdbx_strand_id
1 'polypeptide(L)'
;MDFYSKKGTIFASDITLVGWVGWVEQGVSVKDVLRKERRRYEGFEEFDTGTSYSNSIEGLVIDGSRIHDEMPVTFKLIFLPTKRGDHSLHGAQVLETMQYLASSSLRNDPHNPYPHLLDSFSAELPKGGQHNGVTSSKETAPGLGNITLPDPGLDEFVKVAHENNVKACLSLGGWTGSVFFSTAVGSAENRTAYVKTVLDLVHKHKIDCLDLDWEYPNRQGLGCNTINANDTLNYILFMEELRAHPSCNNITLSAAVSLQPFNDASGNPSTNLTRLGNALDHVVIMNYDVWGPWSDFVGPNSPLEESCAPKQYQQGSAQSALENWTKAGVPLNKIVLGVPNYGHSFVVAQKDAFVNGSKTELAPYPPYNKTDRRMGDKWDDPAQNDTCGNFNPPGGLYTFMGMVLEGLLSEDGSPKVPYRFDNCSKTAYVYDCKKGVEISYDDAKSSELKGQYISQMGLAGFSVWHVQGDYKDILLDAVRKGAGFKSK
;
A
#
# COMPACT_ATOMS: atom_id res chain seq x y z
N MET A 1 -26.92 -55.10 6.59
CA MET A 1 -28.16 -54.41 6.22
C MET A 1 -28.10 -53.03 6.86
N ASP A 2 -28.01 -51.90 6.19
CA ASP A 2 -27.94 -51.59 4.76
C ASP A 2 -27.41 -50.13 4.62
N PHE A 3 -26.53 -49.96 3.62
CA PHE A 3 -26.40 -48.84 2.66
C PHE A 3 -26.11 -47.37 3.07
N TYR A 4 -24.88 -46.95 2.74
CA TYR A 4 -24.48 -45.90 1.77
C TYR A 4 -25.16 -44.51 1.68
N SER A 5 -24.27 -43.51 1.63
CA SER A 5 -24.21 -42.39 0.67
C SER A 5 -25.18 -41.20 0.82
N LYS A 6 -24.62 -40.01 1.08
CA LYS A 6 -24.50 -38.97 0.04
C LYS A 6 -23.51 -37.85 0.40
N LYS A 7 -22.72 -37.50 -0.62
CA LYS A 7 -21.81 -36.37 -0.73
C LYS A 7 -22.54 -35.02 -0.54
N GLY A 8 -21.84 -34.05 0.03
CA GLY A 8 -22.16 -32.63 -0.03
C GLY A 8 -20.86 -31.81 -0.08
N THR A 9 -20.20 -31.80 -1.24
CA THR A 9 -19.30 -30.72 -1.67
C THR A 9 -20.13 -29.45 -1.89
N ILE A 10 -19.58 -28.24 -1.71
CA ILE A 10 -20.02 -26.88 -2.18
C ILE A 10 -19.72 -25.85 -1.06
N PHE A 11 -19.17 -24.64 -1.24
CA PHE A 11 -18.33 -23.96 -2.24
C PHE A 11 -17.70 -22.81 -1.42
N ALA A 12 -16.38 -22.67 -1.39
CA ALA A 12 -15.73 -21.49 -0.79
C ALA A 12 -15.56 -20.45 -1.90
N SER A 13 -16.42 -19.43 -1.89
CA SER A 13 -16.39 -18.33 -2.84
C SER A 13 -15.58 -17.14 -2.29
N ASP A 14 -14.44 -16.90 -2.95
CA ASP A 14 -13.84 -15.64 -3.36
C ASP A 14 -13.51 -14.52 -2.33
N ILE A 15 -12.21 -14.13 -2.18
CA ILE A 15 -11.60 -12.76 -2.05
C ILE A 15 -10.16 -12.83 -1.43
N THR A 16 -9.33 -11.76 -1.44
CA THR A 16 -8.32 -11.29 -2.40
C THR A 16 -7.18 -10.56 -1.64
N LEU A 17 -5.88 -10.83 -1.83
CA LEU A 17 -4.71 -10.13 -1.20
C LEU A 17 -3.47 -10.07 -2.10
N VAL A 18 -2.45 -9.21 -1.88
CA VAL A 18 -1.28 -8.91 -2.78
C VAL A 18 0.03 -8.89 -1.98
N GLY A 19 1.18 -9.28 -2.55
CA GLY A 19 2.47 -9.25 -1.84
C GLY A 19 3.69 -9.88 -2.54
N TRP A 20 4.87 -9.68 -1.93
CA TRP A 20 6.21 -10.26 -2.13
C TRP A 20 7.05 -9.99 -0.84
N VAL A 21 8.15 -10.70 -0.56
CA VAL A 21 9.18 -10.33 0.46
C VAL A 21 10.55 -11.00 0.14
N GLY A 22 11.67 -10.25 0.30
CA GLY A 22 13.08 -10.70 0.25
C GLY A 22 13.85 -10.61 1.60
N TRP A 23 15.07 -11.19 1.68
CA TRP A 23 15.82 -11.62 2.89
C TRP A 23 16.88 -10.64 3.48
N VAL A 24 17.36 -10.95 4.70
CA VAL A 24 18.04 -10.10 5.73
C VAL A 24 19.56 -10.39 5.93
N GLU A 25 20.38 -9.36 6.18
CA GLU A 25 21.58 -9.34 7.07
C GLU A 25 21.92 -7.84 7.38
N GLN A 26 22.22 -7.34 8.58
CA GLN A 26 23.01 -7.84 9.72
C GLN A 26 22.44 -7.37 11.08
N GLY A 27 22.61 -8.19 12.12
CA GLY A 27 22.81 -7.66 13.50
C GLY A 27 21.90 -8.15 14.62
N VAL A 28 20.81 -8.89 14.36
CA VAL A 28 20.04 -9.58 15.41
C VAL A 28 19.61 -10.94 14.89
N SER A 29 20.12 -12.03 15.47
CA SER A 29 19.68 -13.36 15.07
C SER A 29 18.24 -13.59 15.53
N VAL A 30 17.44 -14.28 14.71
CA VAL A 30 16.08 -14.73 15.06
C VAL A 30 16.07 -15.45 16.43
N LYS A 31 17.16 -16.12 16.82
CA LYS A 31 17.31 -16.76 18.13
C LYS A 31 17.35 -15.77 19.31
N ASP A 32 17.88 -14.58 19.13
CA ASP A 32 18.03 -13.58 20.20
C ASP A 32 16.72 -12.83 20.48
N VAL A 33 15.91 -12.62 19.44
CA VAL A 33 14.52 -12.14 19.54
C VAL A 33 13.66 -13.16 20.32
N LEU A 34 13.80 -14.45 19.98
CA LEU A 34 13.09 -15.54 20.65
C LEU A 34 13.51 -15.74 22.13
N ARG A 35 14.77 -15.45 22.48
CA ARG A 35 15.27 -15.54 23.86
C ARG A 35 14.73 -14.43 24.77
N LYS A 36 14.38 -13.27 24.20
CA LYS A 36 13.81 -12.12 24.93
C LYS A 36 12.33 -12.32 25.24
N GLU A 37 11.60 -13.04 24.38
CA GLU A 37 10.19 -13.41 24.57
C GLU A 37 10.00 -14.60 25.53
N ARG A 38 10.95 -15.54 25.62
CA ARG A 38 10.90 -16.64 26.61
C ARG A 38 10.83 -16.13 28.07
N ARG A 39 11.44 -14.97 28.35
CA ARG A 39 11.41 -14.34 29.69
C ARG A 39 10.07 -13.68 30.02
N ARG A 40 9.14 -13.56 29.07
CA ARG A 40 7.85 -12.88 29.24
C ARG A 40 6.68 -13.82 29.58
N TYR A 41 6.88 -15.14 29.52
CA TYR A 41 5.83 -16.15 29.73
C TYR A 41 6.04 -17.10 30.93
N GLU A 42 7.13 -16.95 31.67
CA GLU A 42 7.30 -17.62 32.98
C GLU A 42 7.18 -16.55 34.07
N GLY A 43 5.98 -16.42 34.64
CA GLY A 43 5.83 -15.72 35.91
C GLY A 43 6.38 -16.64 37.00
N PHE A 44 7.64 -16.46 37.39
CA PHE A 44 8.15 -17.00 38.66
C PHE A 44 9.25 -16.10 39.24
N GLU A 45 9.15 -15.90 40.55
CA GLU A 45 10.14 -15.25 41.41
C GLU A 45 11.51 -15.92 41.27
N GLU A 46 12.58 -15.14 41.09
CA GLU A 46 13.94 -15.67 41.20
C GLU A 46 14.48 -15.36 42.60
N PHE A 47 14.56 -16.42 43.42
CA PHE A 47 15.43 -16.51 44.57
C PHE A 47 16.89 -16.44 44.10
N ASP A 48 17.68 -15.67 44.84
CA ASP A 48 19.13 -15.57 44.78
C ASP A 48 19.81 -16.95 44.87
N THR A 49 20.73 -17.24 43.94
CA THR A 49 22.04 -17.87 44.23
C THR A 49 22.99 -17.65 43.05
N GLY A 50 24.12 -16.97 43.30
CA GLY A 50 25.16 -16.73 42.31
C GLY A 50 25.88 -17.99 41.82
N THR A 51 26.65 -17.87 40.72
CA THR A 51 28.11 -18.11 40.63
C THR A 51 28.58 -17.84 39.18
N SER A 52 29.75 -17.22 39.04
CA SER A 52 30.50 -16.91 37.81
C SER A 52 30.90 -18.12 36.96
N TYR A 53 31.13 -17.97 35.65
CA TYR A 53 32.33 -18.53 34.96
C TYR A 53 32.59 -17.87 33.59
N SER A 54 33.87 -17.59 33.35
CA SER A 54 34.51 -17.14 32.10
C SER A 54 34.82 -18.31 31.16
N ASN A 55 34.90 -18.07 29.84
CA ASN A 55 36.12 -18.31 29.05
C ASN A 55 35.94 -18.07 27.52
N SER A 56 37.06 -17.62 26.97
CA SER A 56 37.51 -17.37 25.60
C SER A 56 37.29 -18.46 24.56
N ILE A 57 37.30 -18.08 23.27
CA ILE A 57 38.14 -18.69 22.20
C ILE A 57 38.30 -17.68 21.02
N GLU A 58 39.53 -17.62 20.51
CA GLU A 58 40.04 -16.78 19.42
C GLU A 58 39.78 -17.36 18.02
N GLY A 59 39.76 -16.47 17.01
CA GLY A 59 40.43 -16.68 15.72
C GLY A 59 39.59 -17.06 14.49
N LEU A 60 39.33 -16.10 13.59
CA LEU A 60 39.50 -16.31 12.15
C LEU A 60 39.67 -14.98 11.39
N VAL A 61 40.67 -14.96 10.52
CA VAL A 61 41.09 -13.87 9.63
C VAL A 61 40.03 -13.59 8.55
N ILE A 62 39.66 -12.33 8.34
CA ILE A 62 38.82 -11.89 7.21
C ILE A 62 39.68 -11.05 6.26
N ASP A 63 39.93 -11.60 5.07
CA ASP A 63 40.35 -10.89 3.86
C ASP A 63 39.24 -11.05 2.82
N GLY A 64 39.03 -10.02 1.99
CA GLY A 64 38.16 -10.11 0.81
C GLY A 64 36.92 -9.23 0.84
N SER A 65 37.08 -8.02 0.31
CA SER A 65 36.07 -7.08 -0.16
C SER A 65 34.88 -7.69 -0.94
N ARG A 66 33.66 -7.23 -0.64
CA ARG A 66 32.60 -6.69 -1.54
C ARG A 66 31.20 -6.94 -0.96
N ILE A 67 30.49 -5.87 -0.64
CA ILE A 67 29.08 -5.85 -0.21
C ILE A 67 28.29 -5.23 -1.37
N HIS A 68 27.19 -5.85 -1.78
CA HIS A 68 26.25 -5.34 -2.78
C HIS A 68 24.83 -5.39 -2.19
N ASP A 69 24.15 -4.23 -2.20
CA ASP A 69 22.85 -3.96 -1.58
C ASP A 69 21.68 -4.08 -2.59
N GLU A 70 20.49 -4.51 -2.14
CA GLU A 70 19.27 -4.76 -2.94
C GLU A 70 18.16 -3.68 -2.79
N MET A 71 17.19 -3.67 -3.72
CA MET A 71 16.11 -2.67 -3.93
C MET A 71 14.84 -2.90 -3.08
N PRO A 72 14.00 -1.89 -2.80
CA PRO A 72 12.69 -2.06 -2.15
C PRO A 72 11.58 -2.50 -3.13
N VAL A 73 10.62 -3.29 -2.60
CA VAL A 73 9.38 -3.73 -3.27
C VAL A 73 8.18 -3.08 -2.59
N THR A 74 7.21 -2.57 -3.36
CA THR A 74 6.05 -1.85 -2.82
C THR A 74 4.76 -2.67 -2.90
N PHE A 75 3.98 -2.69 -1.80
CA PHE A 75 2.76 -3.50 -1.67
C PHE A 75 1.50 -2.65 -1.52
N LYS A 76 0.44 -3.09 -2.18
CA LYS A 76 -0.90 -2.49 -2.09
C LYS A 76 -1.89 -3.55 -1.66
N LEU A 77 -2.54 -3.39 -0.51
CA LEU A 77 -3.60 -4.32 -0.07
C LEU A 77 -4.97 -3.78 -0.47
N ILE A 78 -5.87 -4.65 -0.93
CA ILE A 78 -7.25 -4.30 -1.31
C ILE A 78 -8.22 -5.08 -0.44
N PHE A 79 -9.15 -4.36 0.20
CA PHE A 79 -10.17 -4.87 1.11
C PHE A 79 -11.55 -4.62 0.51
N LEU A 80 -12.33 -5.69 0.29
CA LEU A 80 -13.68 -5.61 -0.28
C LEU A 80 -14.70 -6.16 0.74
N PRO A 81 -15.87 -5.52 0.95
CA PRO A 81 -16.95 -6.08 1.75
C PRO A 81 -17.69 -7.16 0.96
N THR A 82 -18.12 -8.22 1.64
CA THR A 82 -18.97 -9.28 1.05
C THR A 82 -20.41 -8.78 0.88
N LYS A 83 -21.03 -8.99 -0.29
CA LYS A 83 -22.37 -8.46 -0.63
C LYS A 83 -23.48 -8.87 0.36
N ARG A 84 -24.34 -7.89 0.69
CA ARG A 84 -25.69 -8.04 1.27
C ARG A 84 -26.62 -8.77 0.28
N GLY A 85 -27.25 -9.85 0.74
CA GLY A 85 -28.49 -10.41 0.19
C GLY A 85 -29.54 -10.43 1.30
N ASP A 86 -30.76 -10.03 0.98
CA ASP A 86 -31.84 -9.74 1.92
C ASP A 86 -32.43 -11.01 2.61
N HIS A 87 -32.94 -10.77 3.81
CA HIS A 87 -33.76 -11.63 4.68
C HIS A 87 -33.10 -12.77 5.49
N SER A 88 -33.20 -12.58 6.81
CA SER A 88 -33.00 -13.53 7.92
C SER A 88 -31.56 -13.90 8.29
N LEU A 89 -31.27 -13.61 9.56
CA LEU A 89 -30.05 -13.97 10.30
C LEU A 89 -29.63 -15.41 10.01
N HIS A 90 -28.35 -15.61 9.68
CA HIS A 90 -27.39 -16.62 10.17
C HIS A 90 -26.34 -16.90 9.07
N GLY A 91 -25.11 -16.41 9.29
CA GLY A 91 -23.96 -16.67 8.41
C GLY A 91 -23.10 -15.42 8.20
N ALA A 92 -22.20 -15.13 9.13
CA ALA A 92 -21.19 -14.09 8.96
C ALA A 92 -19.90 -14.72 8.40
N GLN A 93 -19.41 -14.23 7.26
CA GLN A 93 -18.03 -14.41 6.83
C GLN A 93 -17.29 -13.08 7.04
N VAL A 94 -16.27 -13.12 7.88
CA VAL A 94 -15.33 -12.02 8.12
C VAL A 94 -14.01 -12.51 7.51
N LEU A 95 -13.49 -11.78 6.52
CA LEU A 95 -12.16 -12.01 5.95
C LEU A 95 -11.18 -11.09 6.66
N GLU A 96 -10.28 -11.72 7.42
CA GLU A 96 -9.19 -11.10 8.14
C GLU A 96 -7.94 -11.95 7.94
N THR A 97 -6.86 -11.34 7.44
CA THR A 97 -5.58 -12.01 7.25
C THR A 97 -4.72 -11.94 8.51
N MET A 98 -4.08 -13.06 8.85
CA MET A 98 -2.96 -13.19 9.78
C MET A 98 -1.65 -13.32 8.98
N GLN A 99 -0.53 -12.86 9.54
CA GLN A 99 0.83 -13.26 9.16
C GLN A 99 1.25 -14.50 9.97
N TYR A 100 1.99 -15.46 9.38
CA TYR A 100 2.91 -16.32 10.16
C TYR A 100 3.99 -17.06 9.33
N LEU A 101 5.18 -17.17 9.94
CA LEU A 101 6.29 -18.09 9.64
C LEU A 101 6.05 -19.50 10.23
N ALA A 102 6.60 -20.56 9.63
CA ALA A 102 6.56 -21.93 10.13
C ALA A 102 7.91 -22.42 10.69
N SER A 103 7.91 -23.24 11.76
CA SER A 103 8.56 -24.57 11.75
C SER A 103 8.13 -25.48 12.91
N SER A 104 8.18 -26.78 12.66
CA SER A 104 7.59 -27.91 13.37
C SER A 104 8.40 -28.51 14.53
N SER A 105 7.70 -29.05 15.55
CA SER A 105 7.88 -30.38 16.19
C SER A 105 7.66 -30.37 17.71
N LEU A 106 6.60 -31.00 18.21
CA LEU A 106 6.59 -32.07 19.23
C LEU A 106 5.14 -32.44 19.65
N ARG A 107 5.00 -33.63 20.25
CA ARG A 107 3.83 -34.53 20.28
C ARG A 107 2.90 -34.34 21.50
N ASN A 108 1.64 -34.75 21.30
CA ASN A 108 0.64 -35.32 22.21
C ASN A 108 0.36 -34.63 23.58
N ASP A 109 -0.84 -34.05 23.72
CA ASP A 109 -1.58 -33.98 24.98
C ASP A 109 -3.11 -33.97 24.72
N PRO A 110 -3.89 -34.96 25.22
CA PRO A 110 -5.33 -35.01 25.09
C PRO A 110 -5.98 -34.49 26.39
N HIS A 111 -6.49 -33.25 26.41
CA HIS A 111 -7.64 -32.75 27.20
C HIS A 111 -7.55 -31.20 27.35
N ASN A 112 -8.22 -30.43 26.47
CA ASN A 112 -8.50 -29.01 26.71
C ASN A 112 -9.80 -28.58 25.99
N PRO A 113 -10.84 -28.06 26.69
CA PRO A 113 -12.19 -27.92 26.16
C PRO A 113 -12.55 -26.47 25.76
N TYR A 114 -11.81 -25.81 24.86
CA TYR A 114 -12.27 -24.59 24.15
C TYR A 114 -11.49 -24.45 22.84
N PRO A 115 -12.13 -24.50 21.66
CA PRO A 115 -11.39 -24.41 20.42
C PRO A 115 -11.40 -22.96 19.91
N HIS A 116 -10.21 -22.48 19.53
CA HIS A 116 -9.92 -21.33 18.66
C HIS A 116 -9.80 -19.95 19.33
N LEU A 117 -8.65 -19.73 19.95
CA LEU A 117 -8.04 -18.42 20.17
C LEU A 117 -6.56 -18.56 19.77
N LEU A 118 -6.06 -17.67 18.90
CA LEU A 118 -4.71 -17.12 19.00
C LEU A 118 -4.44 -16.02 17.96
N ASP A 119 -3.85 -14.96 18.48
CA ASP A 119 -3.30 -13.75 17.89
C ASP A 119 -2.15 -13.98 16.90
N SER A 120 -1.87 -12.98 16.04
CA SER A 120 -0.59 -12.20 16.03
C SER A 120 -0.18 -11.58 14.66
N PHE A 121 1.02 -10.99 14.66
CA PHE A 121 1.60 -9.79 14.00
C PHE A 121 2.78 -10.11 13.04
N SER A 122 3.42 -9.09 12.42
CA SER A 122 4.87 -9.06 12.04
C SER A 122 5.46 -7.63 11.86
N ALA A 123 6.79 -7.54 11.89
CA ALA A 123 7.65 -6.35 12.07
C ALA A 123 8.83 -6.27 11.06
N GLU A 124 9.57 -5.14 11.01
CA GLU A 124 10.83 -4.96 10.25
C GLU A 124 11.90 -4.07 10.98
N LEU A 125 13.21 -4.36 10.80
CA LEU A 125 14.41 -3.75 11.45
C LEU A 125 15.44 -3.19 10.41
N PRO A 126 16.48 -2.38 10.78
CA PRO A 126 16.93 -1.18 10.04
C PRO A 126 18.17 -1.27 9.10
N LYS A 127 18.33 -0.19 8.29
CA LYS A 127 19.25 0.10 7.14
C LYS A 127 20.77 0.13 7.39
N GLY A 128 21.54 -0.15 6.32
CA GLY A 128 22.85 0.46 6.05
C GLY A 128 23.51 0.02 4.72
N GLY A 129 23.95 0.96 3.88
CA GLY A 129 24.81 0.71 2.70
C GLY A 129 24.57 1.63 1.49
N GLN A 130 25.56 1.86 0.62
CA GLN A 130 25.56 2.86 -0.46
C GLN A 130 25.77 2.21 -1.85
N HIS A 131 25.11 2.80 -2.86
CA HIS A 131 25.52 2.93 -4.28
C HIS A 131 25.09 1.92 -5.38
N ASN A 132 24.73 2.57 -6.50
CA ASN A 132 24.78 2.20 -7.93
C ASN A 132 23.62 1.37 -8.51
N GLY A 133 22.74 2.12 -9.19
CA GLY A 133 21.62 1.60 -9.97
C GLY A 133 22.03 0.51 -10.96
N VAL A 134 21.25 -0.57 -10.92
CA VAL A 134 21.10 -1.51 -12.01
C VAL A 134 19.66 -1.42 -12.45
N THR A 135 19.46 -0.65 -13.51
CA THR A 135 18.21 -0.57 -14.26
C THR A 135 17.83 -1.96 -14.78
N SER A 136 16.56 -2.33 -14.68
CA SER A 136 16.02 -3.36 -15.57
C SER A 136 16.04 -2.80 -17.00
N SER A 137 17.05 -3.27 -17.75
CA SER A 137 17.23 -3.22 -19.20
C SER A 137 17.26 -1.85 -19.87
N LYS A 138 18.48 -1.42 -20.24
CA LYS A 138 18.71 -0.87 -21.58
C LYS A 138 18.23 -1.90 -22.59
N GLU A 139 17.07 -1.69 -23.20
CA GLU A 139 16.71 -2.26 -24.51
C GLU A 139 15.44 -1.54 -25.00
N THR A 140 15.48 -1.12 -26.26
CA THR A 140 14.31 -0.71 -27.04
C THR A 140 13.18 -1.73 -26.85
N ALA A 141 12.04 -1.32 -26.28
CA ALA A 141 10.83 -2.15 -26.06
C ALA A 141 11.16 -3.64 -25.78
N PRO A 142 11.55 -4.01 -24.54
CA PRO A 142 11.91 -5.39 -24.22
C PRO A 142 10.76 -6.30 -24.67
N GLY A 143 11.11 -7.32 -25.46
CA GLY A 143 10.15 -8.13 -26.20
C GLY A 143 8.99 -8.55 -25.31
N LEU A 144 7.77 -8.23 -25.76
CA LEU A 144 6.50 -8.49 -25.04
C LEU A 144 6.30 -9.96 -24.65
N GLY A 145 7.18 -10.87 -25.05
CA GLY A 145 7.14 -12.29 -24.74
C GLY A 145 7.72 -12.72 -23.39
N ASN A 146 8.38 -11.84 -22.62
CA ASN A 146 8.91 -12.19 -21.29
C ASN A 146 8.79 -11.01 -20.31
N ILE A 147 8.07 -11.20 -19.19
CA ILE A 147 8.17 -10.36 -18.00
C ILE A 147 9.19 -11.01 -17.07
N THR A 148 10.26 -10.30 -16.72
CA THR A 148 11.23 -10.75 -15.72
C THR A 148 10.86 -10.12 -14.39
N LEU A 149 10.55 -10.95 -13.40
CA LEU A 149 10.32 -10.50 -12.03
C LEU A 149 11.68 -10.36 -11.32
N PRO A 150 11.92 -9.28 -10.56
CA PRO A 150 13.20 -9.06 -9.91
C PRO A 150 13.47 -9.95 -8.68
N ASP A 151 12.48 -10.70 -8.18
CA ASP A 151 12.51 -11.25 -6.82
C ASP A 151 12.26 -12.79 -6.84
N PRO A 152 12.87 -13.59 -5.93
CA PRO A 152 12.54 -15.01 -5.68
C PRO A 152 11.36 -15.28 -4.72
N GLY A 153 10.76 -14.27 -4.08
CA GLY A 153 9.72 -14.41 -3.03
C GLY A 153 8.24 -14.53 -3.44
N LEU A 154 7.84 -14.43 -4.72
CA LEU A 154 6.42 -14.39 -5.13
C LEU A 154 5.70 -15.69 -4.84
N ASP A 155 6.36 -16.80 -5.16
CA ASP A 155 5.79 -18.11 -4.93
C ASP A 155 5.59 -18.35 -3.41
N GLU A 156 6.48 -17.81 -2.56
CA GLU A 156 6.30 -17.86 -1.12
C GLU A 156 5.19 -16.93 -0.65
N PHE A 157 5.09 -15.71 -1.19
CA PHE A 157 3.97 -14.81 -0.89
C PHE A 157 2.63 -15.45 -1.26
N VAL A 158 2.49 -15.96 -2.49
CA VAL A 158 1.26 -16.60 -2.97
C VAL A 158 0.91 -17.79 -2.07
N LYS A 159 1.92 -18.61 -1.74
CA LYS A 159 1.75 -19.74 -0.83
C LYS A 159 1.24 -19.30 0.54
N VAL A 160 1.86 -18.30 1.18
CA VAL A 160 1.44 -17.80 2.50
C VAL A 160 0.03 -17.20 2.43
N ALA A 161 -0.30 -16.46 1.37
CA ALA A 161 -1.65 -15.92 1.18
C ALA A 161 -2.69 -17.05 1.10
N HIS A 162 -2.44 -18.06 0.26
CA HIS A 162 -3.33 -19.22 0.11
C HIS A 162 -3.45 -20.05 1.38
N GLU A 163 -2.36 -20.27 2.12
CA GLU A 163 -2.37 -20.97 3.42
C GLU A 163 -3.23 -20.24 4.47
N ASN A 164 -3.39 -18.92 4.33
CA ASN A 164 -4.21 -18.08 5.20
C ASN A 164 -5.59 -17.76 4.59
N ASN A 165 -6.02 -18.47 3.54
CA ASN A 165 -7.31 -18.25 2.85
C ASN A 165 -7.50 -16.82 2.36
N VAL A 166 -6.44 -16.25 1.80
CA VAL A 166 -6.49 -14.95 1.15
C VAL A 166 -5.94 -15.08 -0.24
N LYS A 167 -6.55 -14.40 -1.21
CA LYS A 167 -5.98 -14.50 -2.56
C LYS A 167 -4.63 -13.79 -2.66
N ALA A 168 -3.90 -14.02 -3.74
CA ALA A 168 -2.62 -13.41 -4.05
C ALA A 168 -2.76 -12.54 -5.31
N CYS A 169 -2.37 -11.27 -5.29
CA CYS A 169 -2.48 -10.36 -6.41
C CYS A 169 -1.12 -9.80 -6.74
N LEU A 170 -1.04 -9.38 -8.00
CA LEU A 170 0.11 -8.72 -8.56
C LEU A 170 -0.35 -7.37 -9.10
N SER A 171 0.34 -6.30 -8.72
CA SER A 171 0.21 -5.01 -9.41
C SER A 171 1.34 -4.88 -10.43
N LEU A 172 1.01 -4.46 -11.65
CA LEU A 172 1.96 -4.18 -12.71
C LEU A 172 1.94 -2.68 -12.99
N GLY A 173 3.13 -2.05 -12.94
CA GLY A 173 3.31 -0.63 -13.18
C GLY A 173 3.88 0.10 -11.97
N GLY A 174 3.11 1.05 -11.44
CA GLY A 174 3.54 2.04 -10.46
C GLY A 174 4.34 3.18 -11.11
N TRP A 175 4.74 4.14 -10.28
CA TRP A 175 5.42 5.37 -10.69
C TRP A 175 6.63 5.11 -11.60
N THR A 176 7.51 4.17 -11.21
CA THR A 176 8.75 3.84 -11.95
C THR A 176 8.58 2.71 -12.96
N GLY A 177 7.54 1.88 -12.84
CA GLY A 177 7.26 0.78 -13.76
C GLY A 177 6.42 1.16 -14.97
N SER A 178 5.96 2.41 -15.06
CA SER A 178 5.03 2.86 -16.11
C SER A 178 5.68 3.24 -17.45
N VAL A 179 7.01 3.20 -17.56
CA VAL A 179 7.78 3.75 -18.69
C VAL A 179 7.29 3.26 -20.07
N PHE A 180 6.96 1.98 -20.19
CA PHE A 180 6.65 1.34 -21.47
C PHE A 180 5.18 0.97 -21.68
N PHE A 181 4.26 1.36 -20.79
CA PHE A 181 2.84 0.97 -20.93
C PHE A 181 2.23 1.42 -22.26
N SER A 182 2.42 2.68 -22.65
CA SER A 182 1.88 3.23 -23.91
C SER A 182 2.30 2.41 -25.13
N THR A 183 3.57 2.03 -25.20
CA THR A 183 4.09 1.20 -26.30
C THR A 183 3.61 -0.26 -26.21
N ALA A 184 3.52 -0.82 -25.01
CA ALA A 184 3.04 -2.18 -24.77
C ALA A 184 1.56 -2.38 -25.15
N VAL A 185 0.72 -1.35 -25.03
CA VAL A 185 -0.69 -1.41 -25.46
C VAL A 185 -0.96 -0.75 -26.82
N GLY A 186 0.06 -0.19 -27.46
CA GLY A 186 -0.08 0.77 -28.57
C GLY A 186 -0.66 0.23 -29.87
N SER A 187 -0.65 -1.09 -30.09
CA SER A 187 -1.23 -1.77 -31.26
C SER A 187 -2.00 -3.02 -30.86
N ALA A 188 -2.84 -3.56 -31.75
CA ALA A 188 -3.57 -4.79 -31.49
C ALA A 188 -2.63 -5.99 -31.27
N GLU A 189 -1.58 -6.09 -32.09
CA GLU A 189 -0.57 -7.12 -31.98
C GLU A 189 0.16 -7.04 -30.62
N ASN A 190 0.52 -5.82 -30.20
CA ASN A 190 1.19 -5.60 -28.92
C ASN A 190 0.28 -5.94 -27.74
N ARG A 191 -0.99 -5.50 -27.77
CA ARG A 191 -1.96 -5.84 -26.71
C ARG A 191 -2.16 -7.34 -26.59
N THR A 192 -2.38 -8.05 -27.69
CA THR A 192 -2.56 -9.50 -27.67
C THR A 192 -1.32 -10.23 -27.16
N ALA A 193 -0.11 -9.79 -27.54
CA ALA A 193 1.13 -10.34 -27.00
C ALA A 193 1.27 -10.07 -25.49
N TYR A 194 0.94 -8.86 -25.06
CA TYR A 194 1.06 -8.46 -23.66
C TYR A 194 0.03 -9.19 -22.78
N VAL A 195 -1.23 -9.31 -23.23
CA VAL A 195 -2.29 -10.12 -22.58
C VAL A 195 -1.79 -11.54 -22.32
N LYS A 196 -1.21 -12.18 -23.34
CA LYS A 196 -0.68 -13.54 -23.21
C LYS A 196 0.41 -13.61 -22.14
N THR A 197 1.38 -12.70 -22.19
CA THR A 197 2.52 -12.72 -21.26
C THR A 197 2.11 -12.44 -19.82
N VAL A 198 1.20 -11.50 -19.61
CA VAL A 198 0.65 -11.19 -18.28
C VAL A 198 -0.12 -12.39 -17.73
N LEU A 199 -0.96 -13.03 -18.53
CA LEU A 199 -1.71 -14.21 -18.07
C LEU A 199 -0.81 -15.42 -17.84
N ASP A 200 0.21 -15.64 -18.69
CA ASP A 200 1.21 -16.68 -18.48
C ASP A 200 1.91 -16.50 -17.12
N LEU A 201 2.25 -15.26 -16.75
CA LEU A 201 2.81 -14.90 -15.45
C LEU A 201 1.83 -15.21 -14.31
N VAL A 202 0.60 -14.74 -14.43
CA VAL A 202 -0.47 -14.94 -13.44
C VAL A 202 -0.68 -16.44 -13.16
N HIS A 203 -0.76 -17.27 -14.20
CA HIS A 203 -0.95 -18.71 -14.04
C HIS A 203 0.29 -19.43 -13.52
N LYS A 204 1.48 -19.06 -14.00
CA LYS A 204 2.74 -19.66 -13.55
C LYS A 204 2.88 -19.54 -12.03
N HIS A 205 2.54 -18.37 -11.48
CA HIS A 205 2.70 -18.05 -10.07
C HIS A 205 1.41 -18.21 -9.26
N LYS A 206 0.33 -18.74 -9.86
CA LYS A 206 -0.97 -18.95 -9.20
C LYS A 206 -1.53 -17.68 -8.54
N ILE A 207 -1.33 -16.55 -9.21
CA ILE A 207 -1.90 -15.26 -8.83
C ILE A 207 -3.41 -15.31 -9.12
N ASP A 208 -4.21 -14.74 -8.23
CA ASP A 208 -5.67 -14.71 -8.29
C ASP A 208 -6.21 -13.34 -8.74
N CYS A 209 -5.35 -12.32 -8.77
CA CYS A 209 -5.74 -10.96 -9.08
C CYS A 209 -4.63 -10.18 -9.75
N LEU A 210 -5.02 -9.32 -10.67
CA LEU A 210 -4.13 -8.51 -11.45
C LEU A 210 -4.59 -7.06 -11.36
N ASP A 211 -3.76 -6.23 -10.77
CA ASP A 211 -3.92 -4.78 -10.71
C ASP A 211 -3.00 -4.13 -11.76
N LEU A 212 -3.52 -3.18 -12.52
CA LEU A 212 -2.74 -2.42 -13.49
C LEU A 212 -2.63 -0.99 -12.97
N ASP A 213 -1.42 -0.61 -12.59
CA ASP A 213 -1.08 0.70 -12.04
C ASP A 213 -0.28 1.51 -13.07
N TRP A 214 -0.93 1.89 -14.17
CA TRP A 214 -0.31 2.73 -15.18
C TRP A 214 -0.42 4.21 -14.78
N GLU A 215 0.74 4.83 -14.57
CA GLU A 215 0.90 6.24 -14.24
C GLU A 215 1.54 7.08 -15.36
N TYR A 216 0.81 7.63 -16.32
CA TYR A 216 -0.64 7.55 -16.53
C TYR A 216 -0.97 7.53 -18.04
N PRO A 217 -2.13 7.00 -18.47
CA PRO A 217 -2.58 7.09 -19.85
C PRO A 217 -2.70 8.54 -20.34
N ASN A 218 -2.00 8.88 -21.44
CA ASN A 218 -1.95 10.21 -22.07
C ASN A 218 -1.72 11.38 -21.08
N ARG A 219 -0.98 11.13 -20.00
CA ARG A 219 -0.58 12.14 -19.03
C ARG A 219 0.78 11.78 -18.49
N GLN A 220 1.67 12.76 -18.42
CA GLN A 220 3.01 12.47 -17.92
C GLN A 220 2.98 12.13 -16.43
N GLY A 221 3.56 10.97 -16.10
CA GLY A 221 3.94 10.57 -14.74
C GLY A 221 5.44 10.79 -14.57
N LEU A 222 6.20 9.70 -14.48
CA LEU A 222 7.66 9.76 -14.56
C LEU A 222 8.12 10.35 -15.91
N GLY A 223 9.16 11.19 -15.89
CA GLY A 223 9.50 12.11 -16.99
C GLY A 223 9.87 11.49 -18.34
N CYS A 224 10.15 10.19 -18.41
CA CYS A 224 10.45 9.46 -19.65
C CYS A 224 9.40 8.41 -20.00
N ASN A 225 8.23 8.44 -19.36
CA ASN A 225 7.13 7.57 -19.76
C ASN A 225 6.80 7.81 -21.23
N THR A 226 6.65 6.72 -21.97
CA THR A 226 6.09 6.78 -23.31
C THR A 226 4.61 7.15 -23.19
N ILE A 227 4.17 8.11 -24.01
CA ILE A 227 2.79 8.62 -24.01
C ILE A 227 2.25 8.70 -25.44
N ASN A 228 0.96 8.46 -25.60
CA ASN A 228 0.25 8.61 -26.86
C ASN A 228 -1.17 9.15 -26.62
N ALA A 229 -1.67 9.97 -27.55
CA ALA A 229 -3.04 10.48 -27.49
C ALA A 229 -4.08 9.35 -27.39
N ASN A 230 -3.81 8.18 -27.97
CA ASN A 230 -4.72 7.04 -27.93
C ASN A 230 -4.51 6.11 -26.72
N ASP A 231 -3.67 6.45 -25.75
CA ASP A 231 -3.34 5.60 -24.60
C ASP A 231 -4.58 5.10 -23.87
N THR A 232 -5.54 5.97 -23.55
CA THR A 232 -6.77 5.58 -22.83
C THR A 232 -7.62 4.61 -23.65
N LEU A 233 -7.75 4.83 -24.97
CA LEU A 233 -8.49 3.89 -25.83
C LEU A 233 -7.77 2.54 -25.92
N ASN A 234 -6.45 2.58 -26.11
CA ASN A 234 -5.61 1.38 -26.19
C ASN A 234 -5.63 0.59 -24.87
N TYR A 235 -5.65 1.30 -23.73
CA TYR A 235 -5.78 0.69 -22.43
C TYR A 235 -7.15 0.03 -22.25
N ILE A 236 -8.24 0.69 -22.63
CA ILE A 236 -9.58 0.10 -22.62
C ILE A 236 -9.62 -1.20 -23.45
N LEU A 237 -9.06 -1.17 -24.66
CA LEU A 237 -8.99 -2.34 -25.53
C LEU A 237 -8.15 -3.46 -24.90
N PHE A 238 -7.03 -3.11 -24.25
CA PHE A 238 -6.18 -4.09 -23.54
C PHE A 238 -6.93 -4.75 -22.39
N MET A 239 -7.68 -3.98 -21.60
CA MET A 239 -8.47 -4.51 -20.48
C MET A 239 -9.64 -5.38 -20.95
N GLU A 240 -10.28 -5.02 -22.06
CA GLU A 240 -11.30 -5.86 -22.70
C GLU A 240 -10.71 -7.16 -23.26
N GLU A 241 -9.54 -7.11 -23.90
CA GLU A 241 -8.81 -8.30 -24.38
C GLU A 241 -8.39 -9.21 -23.22
N LEU A 242 -7.87 -8.65 -22.11
CA LEU A 242 -7.58 -9.38 -20.87
C LEU A 242 -8.84 -10.08 -20.35
N ARG A 243 -9.94 -9.35 -20.20
CA ARG A 243 -11.19 -9.89 -19.64
C ARG A 243 -11.82 -10.97 -20.53
N ALA A 244 -11.72 -10.82 -21.85
CA ALA A 244 -12.26 -11.79 -22.81
C ALA A 244 -11.43 -13.08 -22.91
N HIS A 245 -10.16 -13.06 -22.47
CA HIS A 245 -9.29 -14.22 -22.53
C HIS A 245 -9.76 -15.30 -21.54
N PRO A 246 -9.95 -16.57 -21.96
CA PRO A 246 -10.52 -17.62 -21.09
C PRO A 246 -9.77 -17.84 -19.77
N SER A 247 -8.45 -17.67 -19.78
CA SER A 247 -7.62 -17.83 -18.59
C SER A 247 -7.82 -16.73 -17.53
N CYS A 248 -8.50 -15.63 -17.89
CA CYS A 248 -8.82 -14.53 -17.00
C CYS A 248 -10.14 -14.72 -16.22
N ASN A 249 -10.93 -15.77 -16.52
CA ASN A 249 -12.28 -15.95 -15.96
C ASN A 249 -12.35 -15.94 -14.42
N ASN A 250 -11.29 -16.42 -13.76
CA ASN A 250 -11.22 -16.49 -12.28
C ASN A 250 -10.24 -15.46 -11.70
N ILE A 251 -9.74 -14.53 -12.51
CA ILE A 251 -8.80 -13.50 -12.08
C ILE A 251 -9.60 -12.23 -11.78
N THR A 252 -9.42 -11.71 -10.57
CA THR A 252 -9.95 -10.39 -10.21
C THR A 252 -9.07 -9.32 -10.89
N LEU A 253 -9.66 -8.51 -11.78
CA LEU A 253 -8.96 -7.44 -12.48
C LEU A 253 -9.26 -6.09 -11.84
N SER A 254 -8.20 -5.32 -11.56
CA SER A 254 -8.31 -3.96 -11.07
C SER A 254 -7.38 -3.00 -11.81
N ALA A 255 -7.60 -1.72 -11.61
CA ALA A 255 -6.66 -0.69 -12.01
C ALA A 255 -6.53 0.36 -10.89
N ALA A 256 -5.30 0.72 -10.56
CA ALA A 256 -5.03 1.90 -9.75
C ALA A 256 -5.21 3.16 -10.59
N VAL A 257 -5.88 4.16 -10.03
CA VAL A 257 -6.27 5.37 -10.77
C VAL A 257 -6.10 6.63 -9.93
N SER A 258 -5.83 7.76 -10.56
CA SER A 258 -5.72 9.06 -9.86
C SER A 258 -7.09 9.64 -9.46
N LEU A 259 -7.09 10.80 -8.80
CA LEU A 259 -8.34 11.54 -8.49
C LEU A 259 -9.13 11.95 -9.75
N GLN A 260 -8.45 12.11 -10.89
CA GLN A 260 -9.08 12.44 -12.17
C GLN A 260 -9.17 11.21 -13.08
N PRO A 261 -10.24 11.09 -13.88
CA PRO A 261 -10.33 10.15 -15.00
C PRO A 261 -9.11 10.23 -15.91
N PHE A 262 -8.76 9.11 -16.55
CA PHE A 262 -7.68 9.08 -17.54
C PHE A 262 -7.89 10.10 -18.66
N ASN A 263 -6.79 10.62 -19.21
CA ASN A 263 -6.85 11.64 -20.25
C ASN A 263 -7.36 11.05 -21.58
N ASP A 264 -8.31 11.72 -22.22
CA ASP A 264 -8.75 11.44 -23.57
C ASP A 264 -7.69 11.87 -24.61
N ALA A 265 -7.95 11.67 -25.90
CA ALA A 265 -7.02 12.00 -26.97
C ALA A 265 -6.69 13.50 -27.10
N SER A 266 -7.46 14.37 -26.46
CA SER A 266 -7.19 15.81 -26.39
C SER A 266 -6.37 16.21 -25.15
N GLY A 267 -6.04 15.24 -24.28
CA GLY A 267 -5.33 15.48 -23.03
C GLY A 267 -6.23 15.96 -21.88
N ASN A 268 -7.55 15.89 -22.03
CA ASN A 268 -8.52 16.28 -20.99
C ASN A 268 -9.04 15.05 -20.25
N PRO A 269 -9.50 15.15 -18.99
CA PRO A 269 -10.13 14.02 -18.31
C PRO A 269 -11.28 13.42 -19.12
N SER A 270 -11.24 12.11 -19.35
CA SER A 270 -12.23 11.41 -20.17
C SER A 270 -13.63 11.52 -19.58
N THR A 271 -14.62 11.76 -20.45
CA THR A 271 -16.03 11.84 -20.07
C THR A 271 -16.78 10.51 -20.22
N ASN A 272 -16.16 9.49 -20.81
CA ASN A 272 -16.75 8.16 -20.96
C ASN A 272 -15.70 7.05 -20.87
N LEU A 273 -15.69 6.36 -19.74
CA LEU A 273 -14.90 5.20 -19.35
C LEU A 273 -15.80 4.00 -19.01
N THR A 274 -17.05 3.99 -19.48
CA THR A 274 -18.01 2.90 -19.23
C THR A 274 -17.44 1.54 -19.62
N ARG A 275 -16.75 1.47 -20.77
CA ARG A 275 -16.09 0.25 -21.26
C ARG A 275 -15.01 -0.25 -20.29
N LEU A 276 -14.19 0.66 -19.76
CA LEU A 276 -13.19 0.34 -18.74
C LEU A 276 -13.86 -0.22 -17.48
N GLY A 277 -14.86 0.48 -16.95
CA GLY A 277 -15.60 0.07 -15.76
C GLY A 277 -16.31 -1.29 -15.92
N ASN A 278 -16.70 -1.66 -17.15
CA ASN A 278 -17.29 -2.96 -17.45
C ASN A 278 -16.24 -4.09 -17.49
N ALA A 279 -15.03 -3.83 -17.99
CA ALA A 279 -13.96 -4.81 -18.06
C ALA A 279 -13.34 -5.15 -16.69
N LEU A 280 -13.33 -4.18 -15.78
CA LEU A 280 -12.75 -4.29 -14.44
C LEU A 280 -13.72 -4.85 -13.39
N ASP A 281 -13.20 -5.57 -12.40
CA ASP A 281 -13.95 -5.86 -11.17
C ASP A 281 -14.05 -4.61 -10.30
N HIS A 282 -12.94 -3.86 -10.19
CA HIS A 282 -12.92 -2.57 -9.50
C HIS A 282 -11.83 -1.62 -10.00
N VAL A 283 -12.00 -0.32 -9.73
CA VAL A 283 -10.95 0.69 -9.83
C VAL A 283 -10.53 1.13 -8.43
N VAL A 284 -9.24 1.35 -8.21
CA VAL A 284 -8.71 1.79 -6.93
C VAL A 284 -8.26 3.24 -7.04
N ILE A 285 -9.05 4.17 -6.50
CA ILE A 285 -8.70 5.59 -6.48
C ILE A 285 -7.58 5.80 -5.47
N MET A 286 -6.42 6.26 -5.94
CA MET A 286 -5.27 6.62 -5.12
C MET A 286 -5.51 7.99 -4.47
N ASN A 287 -6.32 8.01 -3.40
CA ASN A 287 -6.63 9.23 -2.64
C ASN A 287 -5.51 9.56 -1.64
N TYR A 288 -4.32 9.76 -2.18
CA TYR A 288 -3.10 10.15 -1.50
C TYR A 288 -2.16 10.82 -2.51
N ASP A 289 -1.06 11.41 -2.04
CA ASP A 289 -0.16 12.28 -2.81
C ASP A 289 -0.88 13.47 -3.47
N VAL A 290 -2.01 13.89 -2.89
CA VAL A 290 -2.80 15.02 -3.42
C VAL A 290 -2.07 16.34 -3.14
N TRP A 291 -1.42 16.43 -2.00
CA TRP A 291 -0.50 17.51 -1.65
C TRP A 291 0.79 16.92 -1.10
N GLY A 292 1.86 17.66 -1.32
CA GLY A 292 3.19 17.31 -0.84
C GLY A 292 4.14 18.48 -1.07
N PRO A 293 5.44 18.32 -0.79
CA PRO A 293 6.42 19.39 -0.91
C PRO A 293 6.62 19.93 -2.35
N TRP A 294 5.90 19.41 -3.35
CA TRP A 294 5.80 19.93 -4.71
C TRP A 294 4.64 20.92 -4.90
N SER A 295 3.74 21.04 -3.93
CA SER A 295 2.59 21.95 -3.92
C SER A 295 3.01 23.40 -3.64
N ASP A 296 2.12 24.38 -3.82
CA ASP A 296 2.49 25.79 -3.56
C ASP A 296 2.40 26.17 -2.08
N PHE A 297 1.57 25.47 -1.32
CA PHE A 297 1.40 25.64 0.12
C PHE A 297 1.36 24.27 0.81
N VAL A 298 1.48 24.28 2.15
CA VAL A 298 1.15 23.11 2.96
C VAL A 298 -0.31 22.74 2.71
N GLY A 299 -0.61 21.45 2.58
CA GLY A 299 -1.98 20.96 2.42
C GLY A 299 -2.10 19.44 2.64
N PRO A 300 -3.31 18.89 2.50
CA PRO A 300 -3.62 17.53 2.93
C PRO A 300 -3.06 16.47 1.97
N ASN A 301 -2.35 15.46 2.48
CA ASN A 301 -1.91 14.32 1.66
C ASN A 301 -3.10 13.61 0.98
N SER A 302 -4.16 13.36 1.76
CA SER A 302 -5.26 12.43 1.44
C SER A 302 -6.62 13.01 1.87
N PRO A 303 -7.03 14.14 1.29
CA PRO A 303 -8.29 14.80 1.63
C PRO A 303 -9.50 13.90 1.34
N LEU A 304 -10.35 13.69 2.34
CA LEU A 304 -11.65 13.04 2.17
C LEU A 304 -12.66 14.00 1.51
N GLU A 305 -12.71 15.24 2.01
CA GLU A 305 -13.49 16.36 1.44
C GLU A 305 -12.54 17.46 0.96
N GLU A 306 -13.07 18.43 0.21
CA GLU A 306 -12.26 19.55 -0.27
C GLU A 306 -11.60 20.32 0.88
N SER A 307 -10.32 20.65 0.69
CA SER A 307 -9.58 21.49 1.63
C SER A 307 -10.19 22.90 1.71
N CYS A 308 -10.01 23.58 2.84
CA CYS A 308 -10.36 25.00 2.99
C CYS A 308 -9.29 25.95 2.40
N ALA A 309 -8.37 25.45 1.58
CA ALA A 309 -7.49 26.28 0.78
C ALA A 309 -8.32 27.14 -0.22
N PRO A 310 -7.83 28.30 -0.65
CA PRO A 310 -8.48 29.07 -1.72
C PRO A 310 -8.75 28.18 -2.94
N LYS A 311 -9.91 28.36 -3.58
CA LYS A 311 -10.42 27.46 -4.63
C LYS A 311 -9.42 27.17 -5.75
N GLN A 312 -8.61 28.15 -6.15
CA GLN A 312 -7.59 27.98 -7.19
C GLN A 312 -6.42 27.04 -6.79
N TYR A 313 -6.28 26.73 -5.50
CA TYR A 313 -5.26 25.84 -4.96
C TYR A 313 -5.83 24.49 -4.53
N GLN A 314 -7.16 24.31 -4.52
CA GLN A 314 -7.75 23.01 -4.23
C GLN A 314 -7.31 21.99 -5.29
N GLN A 315 -6.76 20.86 -4.85
CA GLN A 315 -6.24 19.80 -5.73
C GLN A 315 -7.17 18.58 -5.81
N GLY A 316 -8.37 18.67 -5.22
CA GLY A 316 -9.36 17.61 -5.16
C GLY A 316 -9.35 16.85 -3.82
N SER A 317 -10.23 15.86 -3.77
CA SER A 317 -10.56 15.03 -2.60
C SER A 317 -11.13 13.67 -3.02
N ALA A 318 -11.30 12.74 -2.06
CA ALA A 318 -11.98 11.47 -2.30
C ALA A 318 -13.39 11.68 -2.85
N GLN A 319 -14.14 12.66 -2.30
CA GLN A 319 -15.47 13.02 -2.78
C GLN A 319 -15.45 13.46 -4.25
N SER A 320 -14.58 14.42 -4.59
CA SER A 320 -14.47 14.90 -5.97
C SER A 320 -14.04 13.78 -6.93
N ALA A 321 -13.14 12.89 -6.51
CA ALA A 321 -12.67 11.78 -7.33
C ALA A 321 -13.79 10.78 -7.61
N LEU A 322 -14.59 10.47 -6.60
CA LEU A 322 -15.76 9.62 -6.76
C LEU A 322 -16.75 10.21 -7.77
N GLU A 323 -17.04 11.50 -7.66
CA GLU A 323 -17.90 12.21 -8.61
C GLU A 323 -17.32 12.19 -10.02
N ASN A 324 -16.02 12.44 -10.19
CA ASN A 324 -15.38 12.48 -11.50
C ASN A 324 -15.41 11.10 -12.19
N TRP A 325 -15.04 10.03 -11.48
CA TRP A 325 -15.01 8.67 -12.04
C TRP A 325 -16.41 8.10 -12.30
N THR A 326 -17.38 8.38 -11.43
CA THR A 326 -18.77 7.97 -11.66
C THR A 326 -19.42 8.73 -12.81
N LYS A 327 -19.17 10.04 -12.92
CA LYS A 327 -19.61 10.85 -14.07
C LYS A 327 -18.98 10.40 -15.39
N ALA A 328 -17.74 9.91 -15.35
CA ALA A 328 -17.10 9.27 -16.48
C ALA A 328 -17.67 7.87 -16.80
N GLY A 329 -18.57 7.32 -15.98
CA GLY A 329 -19.27 6.06 -16.28
C GLY A 329 -18.73 4.81 -15.57
N VAL A 330 -17.81 4.94 -14.60
CA VAL A 330 -17.43 3.82 -13.75
C VAL A 330 -18.50 3.61 -12.67
N PRO A 331 -19.07 2.39 -12.52
CA PRO A 331 -20.08 2.13 -11.51
C PRO A 331 -19.58 2.38 -10.08
N LEU A 332 -20.38 3.07 -9.28
CA LEU A 332 -20.03 3.43 -7.89
C LEU A 332 -19.64 2.22 -7.04
N ASN A 333 -20.37 1.11 -7.18
CA ASN A 333 -20.14 -0.15 -6.48
C ASN A 333 -18.93 -0.96 -7.01
N LYS A 334 -18.15 -0.39 -7.93
CA LYS A 334 -16.85 -0.91 -8.39
C LYS A 334 -15.69 0.01 -7.99
N ILE A 335 -15.93 1.06 -7.22
CA ILE A 335 -14.87 1.97 -6.78
C ILE A 335 -14.36 1.53 -5.41
N VAL A 336 -13.05 1.35 -5.30
CA VAL A 336 -12.30 1.12 -4.07
C VAL A 336 -11.57 2.41 -3.72
N LEU A 337 -11.66 2.86 -2.46
CA LEU A 337 -10.96 4.06 -1.99
C LEU A 337 -9.59 3.69 -1.43
N GLY A 338 -8.53 4.22 -2.03
CA GLY A 338 -7.17 4.14 -1.50
C GLY A 338 -7.01 5.05 -0.27
N VAL A 339 -6.39 4.54 0.79
CA VAL A 339 -6.05 5.25 2.02
C VAL A 339 -4.56 5.09 2.31
N PRO A 340 -3.85 6.17 2.70
CA PRO A 340 -2.42 6.08 2.98
C PRO A 340 -2.13 5.76 4.45
N ASN A 341 -1.04 5.03 4.69
CA ASN A 341 -0.41 4.89 6.01
C ASN A 341 0.84 5.79 6.12
N TYR A 342 0.84 6.90 5.41
CA TYR A 342 1.94 7.85 5.35
C TYR A 342 1.43 9.27 5.07
N GLY A 343 2.36 10.21 5.18
CA GLY A 343 2.16 11.61 4.95
C GLY A 343 3.37 12.26 4.30
N HIS A 344 3.23 13.55 4.00
CA HIS A 344 4.30 14.37 3.43
C HIS A 344 4.64 15.54 4.34
N SER A 345 5.95 15.82 4.42
CA SER A 345 6.49 16.93 5.18
C SER A 345 6.78 18.16 4.33
N PHE A 346 6.68 19.32 4.98
CA PHE A 346 6.89 20.65 4.42
C PHE A 346 7.81 21.43 5.34
N VAL A 347 8.83 22.11 4.81
CA VAL A 347 9.73 22.93 5.62
C VAL A 347 9.06 24.26 5.98
N VAL A 348 8.45 24.32 7.17
CA VAL A 348 7.71 25.47 7.67
C VAL A 348 8.51 26.16 8.77
N ALA A 349 8.76 27.46 8.60
CA ALA A 349 9.43 28.25 9.63
C ALA A 349 8.56 28.32 10.89
N GLN A 350 9.18 28.19 12.06
CA GLN A 350 8.44 28.12 13.34
C GLN A 350 7.53 29.33 13.59
N LYS A 351 7.89 30.51 13.08
CA LYS A 351 7.06 31.72 13.17
C LYS A 351 5.75 31.65 12.38
N ASP A 352 5.69 30.79 11.37
CA ASP A 352 4.55 30.64 10.45
C ASP A 352 3.73 29.37 10.78
N ALA A 353 4.30 28.43 11.52
CA ALA A 353 3.66 27.15 11.86
C ALA A 353 2.44 27.28 12.80
N PHE A 354 2.32 28.38 13.54
CA PHE A 354 1.28 28.55 14.55
C PHE A 354 0.33 29.70 14.23
N VAL A 355 -0.93 29.56 14.65
CA VAL A 355 -1.88 30.68 14.67
C VAL A 355 -1.28 31.83 15.49
N ASN A 356 -1.48 33.06 15.04
CA ASN A 356 -0.92 34.23 15.71
C ASN A 356 -1.29 34.27 17.21
N GLY A 357 -0.28 34.32 18.07
CA GLY A 357 -0.44 34.30 19.53
C GLY A 357 -0.55 32.89 20.14
N SER A 358 -0.63 31.84 19.33
CA SER A 358 -0.62 30.45 19.78
C SER A 358 0.78 29.84 19.73
N LYS A 359 1.04 28.86 20.61
CA LYS A 359 2.27 28.04 20.61
C LYS A 359 1.99 26.55 20.41
N THR A 360 0.71 26.19 20.25
CA THR A 360 0.26 24.79 20.21
C THR A 360 -0.74 24.53 19.09
N GLU A 361 -1.43 25.57 18.61
CA GLU A 361 -2.39 25.46 17.51
C GLU A 361 -1.70 25.78 16.18
N LEU A 362 -1.68 24.80 15.28
CA LEU A 362 -1.06 24.97 13.97
C LEU A 362 -1.89 25.86 13.06
N ALA A 363 -1.21 26.75 12.34
CA ALA A 363 -1.83 27.59 11.33
C ALA A 363 -2.40 26.73 10.18
N PRO A 364 -3.56 27.10 9.60
CA PRO A 364 -4.04 26.47 8.38
C PRO A 364 -3.19 26.87 7.18
N TYR A 365 -2.72 25.88 6.41
CA TYR A 365 -2.06 26.08 5.11
C TYR A 365 -0.92 27.13 5.14
N PRO A 366 0.05 27.04 6.08
CA PRO A 366 1.11 28.03 6.19
C PRO A 366 1.99 28.07 4.93
N PRO A 367 2.66 29.20 4.66
CA PRO A 367 3.73 29.22 3.67
C PRO A 367 4.87 28.31 4.12
N TYR A 368 5.56 27.69 3.17
CA TYR A 368 6.70 26.82 3.43
C TYR A 368 7.81 27.07 2.42
N ASN A 369 9.02 26.62 2.75
CA ASN A 369 10.15 26.73 1.84
C ASN A 369 10.15 25.57 0.83
N LYS A 370 9.50 25.77 -0.32
CA LYS A 370 9.38 24.78 -1.40
C LYS A 370 10.72 24.31 -2.00
N THR A 371 11.78 25.12 -1.89
CA THR A 371 13.11 24.75 -2.42
C THR A 371 13.92 23.89 -1.45
N ASP A 372 13.55 23.86 -0.17
CA ASP A 372 14.20 23.03 0.85
C ASP A 372 13.47 21.69 0.96
N ARG A 373 14.01 20.69 0.25
CA ARG A 373 13.46 19.33 0.16
C ARG A 373 14.24 18.38 1.05
N ARG A 374 13.82 18.29 2.32
CA ARG A 374 14.45 17.42 3.33
C ARG A 374 13.87 16.02 3.24
N MET A 375 14.69 15.02 3.54
CA MET A 375 14.18 13.66 3.73
C MET A 375 13.19 13.62 4.88
N GLY A 376 12.18 12.78 4.71
CA GLY A 376 11.26 12.40 5.76
C GLY A 376 11.84 11.35 6.70
N ASP A 377 11.08 10.29 6.97
CA ASP A 377 11.53 9.19 7.83
C ASP A 377 12.45 8.22 7.08
N LYS A 378 12.79 7.10 7.73
CA LYS A 378 13.67 6.08 7.15
C LYS A 378 13.12 5.42 5.88
N TRP A 379 11.83 5.55 5.55
CA TRP A 379 11.20 4.99 4.36
C TRP A 379 11.13 5.97 3.20
N ASP A 380 11.48 7.24 3.42
CA ASP A 380 11.61 8.20 2.32
C ASP A 380 12.80 7.85 1.43
N ASP A 381 12.62 8.14 0.14
CA ASP A 381 13.68 7.98 -0.84
C ASP A 381 14.68 9.13 -0.71
N PRO A 382 15.99 8.84 -0.70
CA PRO A 382 17.00 9.88 -0.74
C PRO A 382 16.94 10.63 -2.07
N ALA A 383 17.50 11.83 -2.08
CA ALA A 383 17.69 12.59 -3.32
C ALA A 383 18.51 11.75 -4.31
N GLN A 384 17.94 11.45 -5.47
CA GLN A 384 18.58 10.58 -6.47
C GLN A 384 18.07 10.90 -7.86
N ASN A 385 18.82 10.49 -8.89
CA ASN A 385 18.29 10.52 -10.24
C ASN A 385 17.28 9.38 -10.41
N ASP A 386 16.14 9.67 -11.00
CA ASP A 386 15.16 8.67 -11.38
C ASP A 386 15.67 7.79 -12.54
N THR A 387 14.90 6.75 -12.90
CA THR A 387 15.21 5.86 -14.03
C THR A 387 15.33 6.60 -15.37
N CYS A 388 14.77 7.80 -15.48
CA CYS A 388 14.84 8.67 -16.64
C CYS A 388 16.06 9.59 -16.64
N GLY A 389 16.88 9.56 -15.58
CA GLY A 389 18.05 10.41 -15.38
C GLY A 389 17.73 11.82 -14.86
N ASN A 390 16.48 12.11 -14.50
CA ASN A 390 16.10 13.39 -13.91
C ASN A 390 16.36 13.39 -12.42
N PHE A 391 16.86 14.51 -11.89
CA PHE A 391 17.05 14.65 -10.45
C PHE A 391 15.71 14.68 -9.72
N ASN A 392 15.51 13.73 -8.81
CA ASN A 392 14.36 13.64 -7.93
C ASN A 392 14.77 14.01 -6.49
N PRO A 393 14.27 15.13 -5.94
CA PRO A 393 14.49 15.47 -4.54
C PRO A 393 13.67 14.56 -3.62
N PRO A 394 14.00 14.48 -2.32
CA PRO A 394 13.25 13.66 -1.36
C PRO A 394 11.77 14.01 -1.34
N GLY A 395 10.92 13.00 -1.18
CA GLY A 395 9.46 13.14 -1.11
C GLY A 395 8.98 13.76 0.19
N GLY A 396 9.85 13.80 1.22
CA GLY A 396 9.48 14.22 2.56
C GLY A 396 8.51 13.23 3.20
N LEU A 397 8.55 11.96 2.80
CA LEU A 397 7.62 10.92 3.21
C LEU A 397 7.80 10.55 4.69
N TYR A 398 6.70 10.54 5.44
CA TYR A 398 6.66 10.03 6.80
C TYR A 398 5.60 8.95 6.89
N THR A 399 5.99 7.70 7.10
CA THR A 399 5.06 6.64 7.47
C THR A 399 4.47 6.91 8.85
N PHE A 400 3.25 6.42 9.11
CA PHE A 400 2.64 6.50 10.43
C PHE A 400 3.52 5.84 11.49
N MET A 401 4.07 4.66 11.18
CA MET A 401 5.09 3.98 11.98
C MET A 401 6.32 4.84 12.23
N GLY A 402 6.88 5.47 11.21
CA GLY A 402 8.05 6.34 11.35
C GLY A 402 7.80 7.49 12.32
N MET A 403 6.62 8.11 12.25
CA MET A 403 6.25 9.17 13.20
C MET A 403 6.12 8.68 14.64
N VAL A 404 5.65 7.44 14.87
CA VAL A 404 5.66 6.81 16.20
C VAL A 404 7.10 6.54 16.67
N LEU A 405 7.93 5.95 15.81
CA LEU A 405 9.32 5.58 16.14
C LEU A 405 10.22 6.79 16.40
N GLU A 406 9.98 7.91 15.71
CA GLU A 406 10.70 9.17 15.92
C GLU A 406 10.15 10.00 17.09
N GLY A 407 9.07 9.54 17.73
CA GLY A 407 8.49 10.16 18.92
C GLY A 407 7.63 11.39 18.63
N LEU A 408 7.20 11.58 17.38
CA LEU A 408 6.20 12.58 17.01
C LEU A 408 4.80 12.15 17.46
N LEU A 409 4.55 10.85 17.45
CA LEU A 409 3.35 10.20 17.97
C LEU A 409 3.67 9.28 19.15
N SER A 410 2.66 9.03 19.97
CA SER A 410 2.62 7.98 20.99
C SER A 410 2.38 6.61 20.37
N GLU A 411 2.59 5.54 21.14
CA GLU A 411 2.33 4.17 20.66
C GLU A 411 0.85 3.89 20.37
N ASP A 412 -0.07 4.71 20.88
CA ASP A 412 -1.50 4.67 20.55
C ASP A 412 -1.87 5.59 19.36
N GLY A 413 -0.87 6.19 18.70
CA GLY A 413 -1.07 7.12 17.60
C GLY A 413 -1.40 8.56 18.01
N SER A 414 -1.52 8.86 19.31
CA SER A 414 -1.81 10.23 19.77
C SER A 414 -0.62 11.17 19.55
N PRO A 415 -0.84 12.44 19.18
CA PRO A 415 0.25 13.37 18.91
C PRO A 415 1.01 13.76 20.19
N LYS A 416 2.35 13.76 20.12
CA LYS A 416 3.26 14.26 21.18
C LYS A 416 3.84 15.65 20.89
N VAL A 417 3.61 16.14 19.68
CA VAL A 417 4.04 17.44 19.19
C VAL A 417 2.80 18.27 18.84
N PRO A 418 2.92 19.60 18.56
CA PRO A 418 1.80 20.39 18.12
C PRO A 418 1.05 19.72 16.96
N TYR A 419 -0.28 19.71 17.07
CA TYR A 419 -1.17 18.93 16.22
C TYR A 419 -2.36 19.76 15.78
N ARG A 420 -2.87 19.46 14.60
CA ARG A 420 -4.12 19.99 14.09
C ARG A 420 -4.88 18.89 13.34
N PHE A 421 -6.17 18.78 13.61
CA PHE A 421 -7.09 18.08 12.73
C PHE A 421 -7.79 19.10 11.84
N ASP A 422 -7.60 19.02 10.53
CA ASP A 422 -8.28 19.89 9.59
C ASP A 422 -9.70 19.40 9.31
N ASN A 423 -10.69 20.08 9.88
CA ASN A 423 -12.09 19.70 9.74
C ASN A 423 -12.64 19.82 8.31
N CYS A 424 -11.96 20.54 7.41
CA CYS A 424 -12.38 20.61 6.01
C CYS A 424 -11.94 19.33 5.28
N SER A 425 -10.64 19.09 5.16
CA SER A 425 -10.13 17.90 4.46
C SER A 425 -10.28 16.58 5.22
N LYS A 426 -10.60 16.63 6.52
CA LYS A 426 -10.65 15.50 7.47
C LYS A 426 -9.30 14.81 7.66
N THR A 427 -8.19 15.54 7.58
CA THR A 427 -6.82 15.00 7.75
C THR A 427 -6.11 15.62 8.94
N ALA A 428 -5.00 14.99 9.35
CA ALA A 428 -4.21 15.40 10.48
C ALA A 428 -2.90 16.06 10.04
N TYR A 429 -2.38 16.92 10.92
CA TYR A 429 -1.11 17.60 10.78
C TYR A 429 -0.37 17.57 12.11
N VAL A 430 0.94 17.38 12.06
CA VAL A 430 1.85 17.55 13.20
C VAL A 430 3.04 18.42 12.82
N TYR A 431 3.60 19.15 13.79
CA TYR A 431 4.79 19.98 13.57
C TYR A 431 5.97 19.51 14.42
N ASP A 432 7.05 19.10 13.78
CA ASP A 432 8.32 18.82 14.45
C ASP A 432 9.11 20.13 14.62
N CYS A 433 9.02 20.73 15.81
CA CYS A 433 9.76 21.94 16.15
C CYS A 433 11.29 21.79 16.04
N LYS A 434 11.84 20.58 16.18
CA LYS A 434 13.29 20.36 16.12
C LYS A 434 13.77 20.39 14.68
N LYS A 435 13.00 19.75 13.78
CA LYS A 435 13.31 19.71 12.35
C LYS A 435 12.76 20.93 11.60
N GLY A 436 11.83 21.68 12.16
CA GLY A 436 11.16 22.79 11.47
C GLY A 436 10.35 22.32 10.28
N VAL A 437 9.62 21.20 10.43
CA VAL A 437 8.78 20.62 9.38
C VAL A 437 7.37 20.37 9.88
N GLU A 438 6.38 20.68 9.05
CA GLU A 438 4.98 20.29 9.24
C GLU A 438 4.69 19.06 8.39
N ILE A 439 4.01 18.05 8.95
CA ILE A 439 3.72 16.78 8.30
C ILE A 439 2.20 16.65 8.18
N SER A 440 1.69 16.48 6.97
CA SER A 440 0.29 16.14 6.70
C SER A 440 0.13 14.64 6.53
N TYR A 441 -0.82 14.02 7.25
CA TYR A 441 -1.00 12.57 7.29
C TYR A 441 -2.44 12.15 7.65
N ASP A 442 -2.73 10.85 7.57
CA ASP A 442 -3.92 10.21 8.15
C ASP A 442 -3.64 9.75 9.58
N ASP A 443 -4.43 10.22 10.54
CA ASP A 443 -4.52 9.60 11.87
C ASP A 443 -5.72 8.63 11.93
N ALA A 444 -5.87 7.92 13.06
CA ALA A 444 -6.98 6.99 13.26
C ALA A 444 -8.35 7.64 13.02
N LYS A 445 -8.51 8.93 13.36
CA LYS A 445 -9.76 9.66 13.12
C LYS A 445 -10.00 9.87 11.62
N SER A 446 -8.99 10.28 10.86
CA SER A 446 -9.07 10.43 9.41
C SER A 446 -9.41 9.10 8.73
N SER A 447 -8.71 8.02 9.11
CA SER A 447 -8.93 6.69 8.56
C SER A 447 -10.33 6.15 8.88
N GLU A 448 -10.83 6.35 10.10
CA GLU A 448 -12.20 5.97 10.47
C GLU A 448 -13.24 6.75 9.65
N LEU A 449 -13.06 8.06 9.45
CA LEU A 449 -13.96 8.87 8.63
C LEU A 449 -13.97 8.43 7.15
N LYS A 450 -12.80 8.07 6.60
CA LYS A 450 -12.73 7.47 5.26
C LYS A 450 -13.49 6.15 5.21
N GLY A 451 -13.32 5.30 6.23
CA GLY A 451 -14.09 4.06 6.39
C GLY A 451 -15.59 4.30 6.40
N GLN A 452 -16.06 5.27 7.19
CA GLN A 452 -17.48 5.64 7.25
C GLN A 452 -17.99 6.09 5.88
N TYR A 453 -17.20 6.90 5.17
CA TYR A 453 -17.54 7.33 3.81
C TYR A 453 -17.66 6.16 2.83
N ILE A 454 -16.72 5.21 2.87
CA ILE A 454 -16.77 3.97 2.07
C ILE A 454 -18.09 3.22 2.29
N SER A 455 -18.50 3.03 3.55
CA SER A 455 -19.76 2.36 3.88
C SER A 455 -20.99 3.19 3.47
N GLN A 456 -20.98 4.50 3.69
CA GLN A 456 -22.12 5.38 3.41
C GLN A 456 -22.40 5.49 1.91
N MET A 457 -21.34 5.55 1.09
CA MET A 457 -21.47 5.66 -0.36
C MET A 457 -21.68 4.31 -1.06
N GLY A 458 -21.58 3.19 -0.33
CA GLY A 458 -21.71 1.85 -0.91
C GLY A 458 -20.58 1.52 -1.89
N LEU A 459 -19.36 1.96 -1.57
CA LEU A 459 -18.17 1.66 -2.36
C LEU A 459 -17.84 0.17 -2.31
N ALA A 460 -17.06 -0.29 -3.29
CA ALA A 460 -16.56 -1.66 -3.36
C ALA A 460 -15.58 -2.00 -2.22
N GLY A 461 -15.06 -1.02 -1.49
CA GLY A 461 -14.16 -1.25 -0.36
C GLY A 461 -13.06 -0.20 -0.27
N PHE A 462 -11.93 -0.58 0.32
CA PHE A 462 -10.76 0.28 0.48
C PHE A 462 -9.45 -0.42 0.14
N SER A 463 -8.40 0.34 -0.12
CA SER A 463 -7.05 -0.17 -0.34
C SER A 463 -6.06 0.62 0.48
N VAL A 464 -5.00 0.00 0.97
CA VAL A 464 -3.99 0.66 1.82
C VAL A 464 -2.67 0.78 1.07
N TRP A 465 -2.09 1.98 1.06
CA TRP A 465 -0.73 2.25 0.60
C TRP A 465 0.14 2.84 1.72
N HIS A 466 1.23 2.20 2.14
CA HIS A 466 1.39 0.75 2.11
C HIS A 466 1.38 0.22 3.53
N VAL A 467 1.15 -1.09 3.65
CA VAL A 467 0.79 -1.70 4.93
C VAL A 467 1.89 -1.66 5.99
N GLN A 468 3.15 -1.69 5.57
CA GLN A 468 4.30 -1.52 6.47
C GLN A 468 4.39 -0.11 7.06
N GLY A 469 3.64 0.85 6.51
CA GLY A 469 3.57 2.20 7.05
C GLY A 469 2.76 2.31 8.34
N ASP A 470 1.95 1.30 8.69
CA ASP A 470 1.13 1.33 9.92
C ASP A 470 1.92 0.96 11.17
N TYR A 471 1.46 1.42 12.33
CA TYR A 471 1.98 1.00 13.63
C TYR A 471 0.93 0.17 14.36
N LYS A 472 1.17 -1.14 14.52
CA LYS A 472 0.27 -2.07 15.21
C LYS A 472 -1.18 -1.97 14.70
N ASP A 473 -1.35 -1.89 13.38
CA ASP A 473 -2.64 -1.86 12.67
C ASP A 473 -3.60 -0.72 13.09
N ILE A 474 -3.10 0.36 13.70
CA ILE A 474 -3.94 1.47 14.20
C ILE A 474 -4.80 2.08 13.08
N LEU A 475 -4.19 2.37 11.93
CA LEU A 475 -4.92 2.98 10.81
C LEU A 475 -5.81 1.95 10.10
N LEU A 476 -5.32 0.72 9.94
CA LEU A 476 -6.08 -0.38 9.36
C LEU A 476 -7.35 -0.67 10.18
N ASP A 477 -7.25 -0.79 11.50
CA ASP A 477 -8.38 -1.02 12.39
C ASP A 477 -9.37 0.14 12.36
N ALA A 478 -8.87 1.38 12.29
CA ALA A 478 -9.71 2.56 12.20
C ALA A 478 -10.55 2.58 10.91
N VAL A 479 -9.93 2.38 9.74
CA VAL A 479 -10.67 2.35 8.47
C VAL A 479 -11.65 1.15 8.41
N ARG A 480 -11.26 -0.01 8.96
CA ARG A 480 -12.13 -1.19 9.08
C ARG A 480 -13.35 -0.90 9.94
N LYS A 481 -13.14 -0.33 11.12
CA LYS A 481 -14.21 0.08 12.04
C LYS A 481 -15.16 1.05 11.36
N GLY A 482 -14.63 2.08 10.71
CA GLY A 482 -15.44 3.07 9.99
C GLY A 482 -16.28 2.45 8.87
N ALA A 483 -15.69 1.51 8.12
CA ALA A 483 -16.37 0.80 7.04
C ALA A 483 -17.34 -0.30 7.52
N GLY A 484 -17.50 -0.48 8.83
CA GLY A 484 -18.45 -1.43 9.42
C GLY A 484 -17.96 -2.88 9.42
N PHE A 485 -16.66 -3.12 9.25
CA PHE A 485 -16.08 -4.43 9.53
C PHE A 485 -16.16 -4.71 11.04
N LYS A 486 -16.42 -5.96 11.41
CA LYS A 486 -16.38 -6.36 12.82
C LYS A 486 -14.94 -6.24 13.32
N SER A 487 -14.75 -5.64 14.50
CA SER A 487 -13.48 -5.72 15.21
C SER A 487 -13.25 -7.18 15.63
N LYS A 488 -12.01 -7.67 15.52
CA LYS A 488 -11.61 -8.92 16.18
C LYS A 488 -11.77 -8.83 17.69
#